data_AF-A0A920RX81-F1
#
_entry.id   AF-A0A920RX81-F1
#
_cell.length_a   1.000
_cell.length_b   1.000
_cell.length_c   1.000
_cell.angle_alpha   90.00
_cell.angle_beta   90.00
_cell.angle_gamma   90.00
#
_symmetry.space_group_name_H-M   'P 1'
#
loop_
_entity.id
_entity.type
_entity.pdbx_description
1 polymer ?
#
loop_
_entity_poly.entity_id
_entity_poly.type
_entity_poly.pdbx_seq_one_letter_code
_entity_poly.pdbx_strand_id
1 'polypeptide(L)'
;MSDNKIIQIKHELSKSIESVNSSLNYLMDNYQDDHHLAGAISYNFLMMLGTLIAGWLAARSAQIAIDRIKPNAPDREFYETKLVSCQFFTEQILPKVGSYAR
;
A
#
# COMPACT_ATOMS: atom_id res chain seq x y z
N MET A 1 -5.03 5.18 -20.65
CA MET A 1 -5.16 6.03 -19.43
C MET A 1 -5.24 5.17 -18.17
N SER A 2 -6.02 4.09 -18.17
CA SER A 2 -6.09 3.08 -17.10
C SER A 2 -4.75 2.36 -16.85
N ASP A 3 -3.99 2.05 -17.91
CA ASP A 3 -2.70 1.34 -17.79
C ASP A 3 -1.65 2.12 -17.00
N ASN A 4 -1.62 3.45 -17.16
CA ASN A 4 -0.71 4.31 -16.41
C ASN A 4 -1.03 4.28 -14.89
N LYS A 5 -2.33 4.24 -14.54
CA LYS A 5 -2.77 4.12 -13.14
C LYS A 5 -2.30 2.82 -12.49
N ILE A 6 -2.38 1.69 -13.21
CA ILE A 6 -1.90 0.41 -12.69
C ILE A 6 -0.38 0.43 -12.50
N ILE A 7 0.36 1.00 -13.46
CA ILE A 7 1.83 1.12 -13.37
C ILE A 7 2.23 1.91 -12.11
N GLN A 8 1.56 3.03 -11.85
CA GLN A 8 1.81 3.86 -10.67
C GLN A 8 1.45 3.13 -9.38
N ILE A 9 0.30 2.44 -9.33
CA ILE A 9 -0.11 1.64 -8.17
C ILE A 9 0.93 0.56 -7.87
N LYS A 10 1.39 -0.15 -8.90
CA LYS A 10 2.42 -1.18 -8.77
C LYS A 10 3.72 -0.59 -8.22
N HIS A 11 4.18 0.53 -8.77
CA HIS A 11 5.40 1.18 -8.35
C HIS A 11 5.39 1.59 -6.86
N GLU A 12 4.32 2.25 -6.40
CA GLU A 12 4.21 2.66 -4.99
C GLU A 12 4.09 1.46 -4.03
N LEU A 13 3.42 0.40 -4.47
CA LEU A 13 3.33 -0.84 -3.69
C LEU A 13 4.71 -1.51 -3.56
N SER A 14 5.48 -1.59 -4.65
CA SER A 14 6.85 -2.12 -4.61
C SER A 14 7.74 -1.35 -3.64
N LYS A 15 7.74 -0.01 -3.70
CA LYS A 15 8.51 0.82 -2.76
C LYS A 15 8.10 0.61 -1.30
N SER A 16 6.81 0.44 -1.06
CA SER A 16 6.27 0.21 0.28
C SER A 16 6.69 -1.16 0.82
N ILE A 17 6.73 -2.19 -0.02
CA ILE A 17 7.26 -3.52 0.33
C ILE A 17 8.75 -3.45 0.68
N GLU A 18 9.54 -2.73 -0.13
CA GLU A 18 10.98 -2.53 0.13
C GLU A 18 11.21 -1.84 1.48
N SER A 19 10.40 -0.82 1.81
CA SER A 19 10.48 -0.10 3.08
C SER A 19 10.17 -1.01 4.27
N VAL A 20 9.09 -1.81 4.19
CA VAL A 20 8.72 -2.78 5.24
C VAL A 20 9.80 -3.83 5.44
N ASN A 21 10.34 -4.40 4.35
CA ASN A 21 11.41 -5.39 4.44
C ASN A 21 12.67 -4.81 5.06
N SER A 22 13.03 -3.57 4.71
CA SER A 22 14.19 -2.88 5.28
C SER A 22 14.03 -2.68 6.80
N SER A 23 12.86 -2.22 7.26
CA SER A 23 12.59 -2.06 8.69
C SER A 23 12.52 -3.40 9.44
N LEU A 24 12.01 -4.47 8.80
CA LEU A 24 12.02 -5.81 9.37
C LEU A 24 13.44 -6.34 9.54
N ASN A 25 14.28 -6.21 8.52
CA ASN A 25 15.68 -6.63 8.59
C ASN A 25 16.42 -5.86 9.69
N TYR A 26 16.21 -4.55 9.80
CA TYR A 26 16.78 -3.74 10.88
C TYR A 26 16.38 -4.27 12.28
N LEU A 27 15.11 -4.63 12.49
CA LEU A 27 14.70 -5.24 13.76
C LEU A 27 15.43 -6.56 13.99
N MET A 28 15.46 -7.44 12.99
CA MET A 28 16.07 -8.78 13.11
C MET A 28 17.58 -8.73 13.36
N ASP A 29 18.27 -7.73 12.81
CA ASP A 29 19.72 -7.58 12.97
C ASP A 29 20.10 -6.99 14.34
N ASN A 30 19.20 -6.24 15.00
CA ASN A 30 19.51 -5.47 16.21
C ASN A 30 18.77 -5.94 17.48
N TYR A 31 17.83 -6.88 17.38
CA TYR A 31 17.02 -7.29 18.55
C TYR A 31 17.84 -7.95 19.67
N GLN A 32 18.98 -8.58 19.35
CA GLN A 32 19.84 -9.22 20.34
C GLN A 32 20.61 -8.21 21.18
N ASP A 33 20.98 -7.07 20.57
CA ASP A 33 21.78 -6.02 21.20
C ASP A 33 20.92 -5.07 22.03
N ASP A 34 19.66 -4.83 21.64
CA ASP A 34 18.72 -3.99 22.37
C ASP A 34 17.35 -4.67 22.56
N HIS A 35 17.12 -5.17 23.77
CA HIS A 35 15.87 -5.83 24.16
C HIS A 35 14.66 -4.89 24.18
N HIS A 36 14.85 -3.57 24.25
CA HIS A 36 13.76 -2.59 24.22
C HIS A 36 13.38 -2.16 22.79
N LEU A 37 14.23 -2.44 21.80
CA LEU A 37 14.04 -2.05 20.40
C LEU A 37 12.69 -2.53 19.86
N ALA A 38 12.34 -3.79 20.11
CA ALA A 38 11.08 -4.37 19.66
C ALA A 38 9.87 -3.57 20.17
N GLY A 39 9.88 -3.15 21.44
CA GLY A 39 8.83 -2.31 22.01
C GLY A 39 8.81 -0.91 21.42
N ALA A 40 9.99 -0.30 21.23
CA ALA A 40 10.13 1.05 20.70
C ALA A 40 9.58 1.19 19.26
N ILE A 41 9.76 0.16 18.41
CA ILE A 41 9.34 0.22 17.01
C ILE A 41 7.95 -0.38 16.75
N SER A 42 7.36 -1.08 17.72
CA SER A 42 6.11 -1.84 17.56
C SER A 42 4.98 -1.03 16.92
N TYR A 43 4.77 0.20 17.38
CA TYR A 43 3.71 1.07 16.85
C TYR A 43 3.95 1.41 15.36
N ASN A 44 5.14 1.89 15.03
CA ASN A 44 5.49 2.27 13.66
C ASN A 44 5.42 1.07 12.73
N PHE A 45 5.95 -0.08 13.15
CA PHE A 45 5.90 -1.31 12.37
C PHE A 45 4.46 -1.80 12.13
N LEU A 46 3.59 -1.71 13.14
CA LEU A 46 2.16 -2.00 12.98
C LEU A 46 1.51 -1.07 11.95
N MET A 47 1.79 0.24 12.02
CA MET A 47 1.24 1.22 11.09
C MET A 47 1.76 1.01 9.66
N MET A 48 3.04 0.62 9.50
CA MET A 48 3.61 0.24 8.21
C MET A 48 2.87 -0.94 7.59
N LEU A 49 2.75 -2.04 8.33
CA LEU A 49 2.08 -3.26 7.86
C LEU A 49 0.61 -3.01 7.55
N GLY A 50 -0.11 -2.31 8.43
CA GLY A 50 -1.52 -1.97 8.21
C GLY A 50 -1.73 -1.14 6.94
N THR A 51 -0.88 -0.14 6.72
CA THR A 51 -0.94 0.72 5.52
C THR A 51 -0.57 -0.06 4.26
N LEU A 52 0.44 -0.93 4.31
CA LEU A 52 0.84 -1.80 3.19
C LEU A 52 -0.29 -2.75 2.78
N ILE A 53 -0.92 -3.44 3.75
CA ILE A 53 -2.02 -4.38 3.49
C ILE A 53 -3.21 -3.64 2.88
N ALA A 54 -3.56 -2.46 3.40
CA ALA A 54 -4.61 -1.63 2.83
C ALA A 54 -4.28 -1.20 1.39
N GLY A 55 -3.03 -0.85 1.10
CA GLY A 55 -2.56 -0.54 -0.26
C GLY A 55 -2.68 -1.74 -1.21
N TRP A 56 -2.34 -2.94 -0.76
CA TRP A 56 -2.53 -4.16 -1.54
C TRP A 56 -4.01 -4.43 -1.84
N LEU A 57 -4.90 -4.25 -0.87
CA LEU A 57 -6.33 -4.41 -1.08
C LEU A 57 -6.91 -3.35 -2.04
N ALA A 58 -6.41 -2.12 -1.96
CA ALA A 58 -6.76 -1.05 -2.89
C ALA A 58 -6.30 -1.39 -4.32
N ALA A 59 -5.09 -1.90 -4.51
CA ALA A 59 -4.59 -2.34 -5.80
C ALA A 59 -5.42 -3.48 -6.40
N ARG A 60 -5.79 -4.49 -5.59
CA ARG A 60 -6.69 -5.56 -6.01
C ARG A 60 -8.07 -5.04 -6.41
N SER A 61 -8.62 -4.11 -5.63
CA SER A 61 -9.90 -3.48 -5.92
C SER A 61 -9.86 -2.65 -7.20
N ALA A 62 -8.75 -1.96 -7.47
CA ALA A 62 -8.53 -1.21 -8.71
C ALA A 62 -8.53 -2.14 -9.93
N GLN A 63 -7.86 -3.29 -9.86
CA GLN A 63 -7.86 -4.27 -10.95
C GLN A 63 -9.28 -4.77 -11.25
N ILE A 64 -10.04 -5.15 -10.21
CA ILE A 64 -11.44 -5.60 -10.37
C ILE A 64 -12.30 -4.48 -10.98
N ALA A 65 -12.12 -3.23 -10.55
CA ALA A 65 -12.85 -2.10 -11.09
C ALA A 65 -12.60 -1.93 -12.59
N ILE A 66 -11.34 -2.03 -13.03
CA ILE A 66 -10.97 -1.95 -14.44
C ILE A 66 -11.64 -3.05 -15.25
N ASP A 67 -11.65 -4.29 -14.75
CA ASP A 67 -12.26 -5.44 -15.44
C ASP A 67 -13.80 -5.32 -15.56
N ARG A 68 -14.41 -4.56 -14.65
CA ARG A 68 -15.87 -4.37 -14.54
C ARG A 68 -16.37 -3.13 -15.26
N ILE A 69 -15.51 -2.17 -15.59
CA ILE A 69 -15.87 -1.00 -16.43
C ILE A 69 -16.09 -1.50 -17.87
N LYS A 70 -17.36 -1.69 -18.21
CA LYS A 70 -17.80 -2.13 -19.55
C LYS A 70 -18.83 -1.16 -20.14
N PRO A 71 -18.91 -1.02 -21.47
CA PRO A 71 -19.96 -0.24 -22.11
C PRO A 71 -21.35 -0.73 -21.67
N ASN A 72 -22.25 0.20 -21.33
CA ASN A 72 -23.63 -0.07 -20.91
C ASN A 72 -23.80 -0.95 -19.66
N ALA A 73 -22.75 -1.15 -18.85
CA ALA A 73 -22.89 -1.83 -17.57
C ALA A 73 -23.63 -0.92 -16.56
N PRO A 74 -24.62 -1.44 -15.81
CA PRO A 74 -25.40 -0.64 -14.86
C PRO A 74 -24.54 -0.06 -13.72
N ASP A 75 -23.47 -0.77 -13.33
CA ASP A 75 -22.60 -0.38 -12.21
C ASP A 75 -21.36 0.41 -12.65
N ARG A 76 -21.33 0.89 -13.90
CA ARG A 76 -20.13 1.51 -14.49
C ARG A 76 -19.61 2.70 -13.67
N GLU A 77 -20.50 3.61 -13.28
CA GLU A 77 -20.17 4.81 -12.51
C GLU A 77 -19.55 4.46 -11.14
N PHE A 78 -20.07 3.41 -10.49
CA PHE A 78 -19.53 2.92 -9.22
C PHE A 78 -18.08 2.44 -9.39
N TYR A 79 -17.79 1.63 -10.42
CA TYR A 79 -16.43 1.12 -10.63
C TYR A 79 -15.46 2.21 -11.09
N GLU A 80 -15.91 3.18 -11.90
CA GLU A 80 -15.10 4.35 -12.26
C GLU A 80 -14.73 5.17 -11.01
N THR A 81 -15.70 5.42 -10.13
CA THR A 81 -15.46 6.12 -8.85
C THR A 81 -14.55 5.31 -7.94
N LYS A 82 -14.77 3.99 -7.83
CA LYS A 82 -13.95 3.10 -7.00
C LYS A 82 -12.49 3.11 -7.44
N LEU A 83 -12.23 3.11 -8.74
CA LEU A 83 -10.89 3.19 -9.31
C LEU A 83 -10.18 4.49 -8.91
N VAL A 84 -10.88 5.63 -8.94
CA VAL A 84 -10.33 6.92 -8.50
C VAL A 84 -9.98 6.90 -7.01
N SER A 85 -10.84 6.34 -6.16
CA SER A 85 -10.55 6.21 -4.72
C SER A 85 -9.33 5.33 -4.44
N CYS A 86 -9.18 4.22 -5.17
CA CYS A 86 -8.01 3.35 -5.05
C CYS A 86 -6.72 4.06 -5.50
N GLN A 87 -6.80 4.87 -6.56
CA GLN A 87 -5.69 5.69 -7.02
C GLN A 87 -5.29 6.72 -5.96
N PHE A 88 -6.25 7.47 -5.42
CA PHE A 88 -6.01 8.44 -4.34
C PHE A 88 -5.33 7.79 -3.13
N PHE A 89 -5.83 6.63 -2.68
CA PHE A 89 -5.22 5.92 -1.56
C PHE A 89 -3.75 5.58 -1.84
N THR A 90 -3.47 5.09 -3.05
CA THR A 90 -2.13 4.67 -3.43
C THR A 90 -1.16 5.85 -3.57
N GLU A 91 -1.63 7.00 -4.04
CA GLU A 91 -0.79 8.18 -4.24
C GLU A 91 -0.60 9.00 -2.96
N GLN A 92 -1.58 9.03 -2.06
CA GLN A 92 -1.58 9.96 -0.93
C GLN A 92 -1.40 9.27 0.42
N ILE A 93 -1.83 8.01 0.55
CA ILE A 93 -1.82 7.29 1.84
C ILE A 93 -0.69 6.27 1.87
N LEU A 94 -0.52 5.48 0.80
CA LEU A 94 0.51 4.44 0.76
C LEU A 94 1.95 4.96 0.98
N PRO A 95 2.36 6.15 0.49
CA PRO A 95 3.71 6.68 0.77
C PRO A 95 4.01 6.89 2.26
N LYS A 96 2.99 6.95 3.13
CA LYS A 96 3.19 7.03 4.59
C LYS A 96 3.92 5.81 5.15
N VAL A 97 3.89 4.66 4.46
CA VAL A 97 4.71 3.48 4.84
C VAL A 97 6.18 3.87 5.00
N GLY A 98 6.73 4.66 4.06
CA GLY A 98 8.11 5.13 4.15
C GLY A 98 8.35 6.15 5.27
N SER A 99 7.32 6.87 5.72
CA SER A 99 7.44 7.81 6.84
C SER A 99 7.56 7.11 8.20
N TYR A 100 6.92 5.96 8.37
CA TYR A 100 7.03 5.15 9.59
C TYR A 100 8.35 4.37 9.68
N ALA A 101 9.08 4.24 8.57
CA ALA A 101 10.38 3.58 8.52
C ALA A 101 11.53 4.44 9.09
N ARG A 102 11.25 5.68 9.52
CA ARG A 102 12.22 6.66 10.01
C ARG A 102 12.14 6.83 11.52
#